data_AF-X6EBU7-F1
#
_entry.id   AF-X6EBU7-F1
#
_cell.length_a   1.000
_cell.length_b   1.000
_cell.length_c   1.000
_cell.angle_alpha   90.00
_cell.angle_beta   90.00
_cell.angle_gamma   90.00
#
_symmetry.space_group_name_H-M   'P 1'
#
loop_
_entity.id
_entity.type
_entity.pdbx_description
1 polymer ?
#
loop_
_entity_poly.entity_id
_entity_poly.type
_entity_poly.pdbx_seq_one_letter_code
_entity_poly.pdbx_strand_id
1 'polypeptide(L)' 'MTAGLRGILFPSLRHAGGTNLLIFPANLVEGDHVAVHDPDHRLPHDQSSWS' A
#
# COMPACT_ATOMS: atom_id res chain seq x y z
N MET A 1 -4.48 22.49 1.40
CA MET A 1 -5.40 22.07 0.32
C MET A 1 -4.87 20.76 -0.26
N THR A 2 -5.56 19.65 -0.05
CA THR A 2 -5.15 18.30 -0.49
C THR A 2 -6.01 17.76 -1.63
N ALA A 3 -6.90 18.58 -2.20
CA ALA A 3 -7.83 18.15 -3.24
C ALA A 3 -7.05 17.71 -4.49
N GLY A 4 -7.09 16.41 -4.79
CA GLY A 4 -6.44 15.79 -5.96
C GLY A 4 -5.22 14.91 -5.69
N LEU A 5 -4.76 14.77 -4.44
CA LEU A 5 -3.69 13.81 -4.10
C LEU A 5 -4.22 12.37 -4.04
N ARG A 6 -3.41 11.40 -4.46
CA ARG A 6 -3.78 9.98 -4.48
C ARG A 6 -3.61 9.30 -3.12
N GLY A 7 -2.91 9.95 -2.18
CA GLY A 7 -2.59 9.37 -0.90
C GLY A 7 -1.66 10.22 -0.02
N ILE A 8 -1.18 9.61 1.06
CA ILE A 8 -0.25 10.17 2.04
C ILE A 8 0.90 9.18 2.27
N LEU A 9 2.13 9.70 2.28
CA LEU A 9 3.32 8.99 2.77
C LEU A 9 3.60 9.39 4.22
N PHE A 10 3.88 8.40 5.07
CA PHE A 10 4.23 8.67 6.47
C PHE A 10 5.24 7.64 7.01
N PRO A 11 6.06 7.99 8.02
CA PRO A 11 7.07 7.09 8.56
C PRO A 11 6.45 5.82 9.14
N SER A 12 7.11 4.69 8.94
CA SER A 12 6.73 3.44 9.59
C SER A 12 7.15 3.43 11.05
N LEU A 13 6.22 3.01 11.92
CA LEU A 13 6.51 2.73 13.33
C LEU A 13 7.03 1.30 13.54
N ARG A 14 6.88 0.41 12.55
CA ARG A 14 7.29 -1.01 12.65
C ARG A 14 8.66 -1.29 12.03
N HIS A 15 9.04 -0.55 11.01
CA HIS A 15 10.32 -0.70 10.33
C HIS A 15 11.05 0.65 10.32
N ALA A 16 12.15 0.76 11.07
CA ALA A 16 12.95 1.97 11.10
C ALA A 16 13.48 2.31 9.70
N GLY A 17 13.30 3.55 9.25
CA GLY A 17 13.60 3.97 7.87
C GLY A 17 12.54 3.56 6.84
N GLY A 18 11.52 2.78 7.24
CA GLY A 18 10.39 2.41 6.40
C GLY A 18 9.40 3.54 6.20
N THR A 19 8.64 3.46 5.11
CA THR A 19 7.55 4.39 4.78
C THR A 19 6.27 3.60 4.56
N ASN A 20 5.18 4.08 5.13
CA ASN A 20 3.82 3.61 4.87
C ASN A 20 3.15 4.52 3.84
N LEU A 21 2.25 3.94 3.05
CA LEU A 21 1.45 4.62 2.05
C LEU A 21 -0.04 4.40 2.35
N LEU A 22 -0.77 5.49 2.56
CA LEU A 22 -2.23 5.49 2.61
C LEU A 22 -2.74 5.95 1.25
N ILE A 23 -3.63 5.17 0.62
CA ILE A 23 -4.25 5.51 -0.66
C ILE A 23 -5.66 6.05 -0.43
N PHE A 24 -6.05 7.07 -1.18
CA PHE A 24 -7.43 7.55 -1.31
C PHE A 24 -8.05 6.97 -2.58
N PRO A 25 -8.79 5.85 -2.53
CA PRO A 25 -9.22 5.14 -3.73
C PRO A 25 -10.12 6.00 -4.63
N ALA A 26 -10.90 6.89 -4.03
CA ALA A 26 -11.78 7.83 -4.75
C ALA A 26 -11.02 8.85 -5.62
N ASN A 27 -9.71 9.01 -5.41
CA ASN A 27 -8.87 9.95 -6.18
C ASN A 27 -7.99 9.23 -7.22
N LEU A 28 -8.09 7.89 -7.33
CA LEU A 28 -7.43 7.13 -8.39
C LEU A 28 -8.16 7.37 -9.72
N VAL A 29 -7.40 7.53 -10.78
CA VAL A 29 -7.94 7.73 -12.14
C VAL A 29 -7.59 6.56 -13.04
N GLU A 30 -8.18 6.53 -14.23
CA GLU A 30 -7.81 5.56 -15.27
C GLU A 30 -6.30 5.64 -15.56
N GLY A 31 -5.62 4.50 -15.43
CA GLY A 31 -4.16 4.37 -15.56
C GLY A 31 -3.42 4.23 -14.23
N ASP A 32 -4.06 4.54 -13.08
CA ASP A 32 -3.49 4.22 -11.78
C ASP A 32 -3.70 2.73 -11.48
N HIS A 33 -2.65 2.06 -11.01
CA HIS A 33 -2.69 0.63 -10.66
C HIS A 33 -2.04 0.38 -9.29
N VAL A 34 -2.73 -0.41 -8.46
CA VAL A 34 -2.18 -0.92 -7.21
C VAL A 34 -2.13 -2.44 -7.33
N ALA A 35 -0.93 -2.99 -7.27
CA ALA A 35 -0.68 -4.42 -7.32
C ALA A 35 0.11 -4.85 -6.10
N VAL A 36 -0.13 -6.08 -5.65
CA VAL A 36 0.66 -6.69 -4.58
C VAL A 36 2.07 -6.95 -5.12
N HIS A 37 3.10 -6.44 -4.45
CA HIS A 37 4.49 -6.73 -4.77
C HIS A 37 4.99 -7.87 -3.89
N ASP A 38 4.98 -9.09 -4.45
CA ASP A 38 5.46 -10.31 -3.79
C ASP A 38 6.33 -11.14 -4.74
N PRO A 39 7.53 -10.66 -5.12
CA PRO A 39 8.39 -11.33 -6.08
C PRO A 39 8.91 -12.68 -5.57
N ASP A 40 8.94 -12.89 -4.26
CA ASP A 40 9.44 -14.11 -3.63
C ASP A 40 8.33 -15.10 -3.23
N HIS A 41 7.06 -14.79 -3.50
CA HIS A 41 5.91 -15.59 -3.10
C HIS A 41 5.88 -15.92 -1.59
N ARG A 42 6.17 -14.91 -0.76
CA ARG A 42 6.26 -15.06 0.71
C ARG A 42 5.06 -14.49 1.44
N LEU A 43 4.18 -13.74 0.76
CA LEU A 43 2.96 -13.27 1.40
C LEU A 43 1.98 -14.42 1.57
N PRO A 44 1.19 -14.44 2.65
CA PRO A 44 0.10 -15.38 2.80
C PRO A 44 -0.85 -15.36 1.60
N HIS A 45 -1.03 -16.53 0.97
CA HIS A 45 -1.86 -16.64 -0.24
C HIS A 45 -3.36 -16.60 0.09
N ASP A 46 -3.73 -17.14 1.25
CA ASP A 46 -5.08 -17.16 1.76
C ASP A 46 -5.08 -17.06 3.29
N GLN A 47 -6.27 -16.99 3.86
CA GLN A 47 -6.47 -16.82 5.30
C GLN A 47 -5.94 -18.01 6.12
N SER A 48 -5.67 -19.16 5.51
CA SER A 48 -5.07 -20.32 6.18
C SER A 48 -3.58 -20.12 6.48
N SER A 49 -2.93 -19.19 5.77
CA SER A 49 -1.50 -18.87 5.91
C SER A 49 -1.23 -17.81 7.00
N TRP A 50 -2.23 -17.42 7.80
CA TRP A 50 -2.13 -16.38 8.85
C TRP A 50 -1.89 -16.94 10.25
N SER A 51 -1.78 -18.27 10.40
CA SER A 51 -1.53 -18.94 11.67
C SER A 51 -0.11 -18.74 12.19
#